data_AF-A0AAD8YB96-F1
#
_entry.id   AF-A0AAD8YB96-F1
#
_cell.length_a   1.000
_cell.length_b   1.000
_cell.length_c   1.000
_cell.angle_alpha   90.00
_cell.angle_beta   90.00
_cell.angle_gamma   90.00
#
_symmetry.space_group_name_H-M   'P 1'
#
loop_
_entity.id
_entity.type
_entity.pdbx_description
1 polymer ?
#
loop_
_entity_poly.entity_id
_entity_poly.type
_entity_poly.pdbx_seq_one_letter_code
_entity_poly.pdbx_strand_id
1 'polypeptide(L)'
;MIRPLLIAPLILATCITAFAPPLGAIQAGFIDKKCDKCKCSIKLYMTNQDNDNDEYDPRDNFGRSLRGFQSSALKTVIETGDTIVCKQSIPSLAIYENASYEVVSIYAQSFNEETQQVEKQMMNCIDEDSSANLPSKSKLYISLFSPVHHTEPVVVSPEEVGLTTVRSELGNAALLAVPGFFWIFVASTFYNIYHERTGGSFSDAFWGR
;
A
#
# COMPACT_ATOMS: atom_id res chain seq x y z
N MET A 1 13.58 71.76 9.85
CA MET A 1 12.20 71.53 9.36
C MET A 1 12.27 70.54 8.20
N ILE A 2 12.03 69.25 8.47
CA ILE A 2 12.02 68.18 7.46
C ILE A 2 10.72 67.42 7.68
N ARG A 3 9.85 67.36 6.67
CA ARG A 3 8.59 66.60 6.69
C ARG A 3 8.88 65.13 6.36
N PRO A 4 8.35 64.15 7.10
CA PRO A 4 8.40 62.76 6.69
C PRO A 4 7.28 62.48 5.67
N LEU A 5 7.67 61.92 4.53
CA LEU A 5 6.76 61.40 3.50
C LEU A 5 6.17 60.09 4.03
N LEU A 6 4.88 60.10 4.29
CA LEU A 6 4.10 58.97 4.79
C LEU A 6 3.69 58.14 3.56
N ILE A 7 4.49 57.12 3.24
CA ILE A 7 4.14 56.12 2.22
C ILE A 7 3.35 55.01 2.92
N ALA A 8 2.04 55.06 2.76
CA ALA A 8 1.15 53.93 3.03
C ALA A 8 1.12 53.00 1.80
N PRO A 9 1.16 51.68 2.02
CA PRO A 9 0.41 50.73 1.20
C PRO A 9 -0.69 50.15 2.10
N LEU A 10 -1.95 50.58 2.01
CA LEU A 10 -2.93 50.17 0.99
C LEU A 10 -2.76 48.70 0.54
N ILE A 11 -3.72 47.91 1.03
CA ILE A 11 -4.26 46.67 0.44
C ILE A 11 -3.40 45.41 0.64
N LEU A 12 -3.62 44.76 1.78
CA LEU A 12 -3.62 43.30 1.82
C LEU A 12 -4.92 42.82 2.50
N ALA A 13 -6.05 43.26 1.95
CA ALA A 13 -7.31 42.57 2.15
C ALA A 13 -7.47 41.53 1.05
N THR A 14 -8.10 40.40 1.41
CA THR A 14 -8.72 39.40 0.52
C THR A 14 -7.79 38.51 -0.30
N CYS A 15 -7.43 37.34 0.26
CA CYS A 15 -7.71 36.01 -0.33
C CYS A 15 -7.06 34.90 0.52
N ILE A 16 -7.51 34.72 1.77
CA ILE A 16 -7.34 33.44 2.48
C ILE A 16 -8.75 32.89 2.75
N THR A 17 -9.49 32.69 1.67
CA THR A 17 -10.71 31.89 1.67
C THR A 17 -10.71 31.09 0.39
N ALA A 18 -10.90 29.78 0.52
CA ALA A 18 -11.09 28.82 -0.55
C ALA A 18 -9.81 28.34 -1.30
N PHE A 19 -8.97 27.60 -0.60
CA PHE A 19 -8.48 26.34 -1.17
C PHE A 19 -9.03 25.18 -0.32
N ALA A 20 -10.36 25.17 -0.17
CA ALA A 20 -11.02 23.88 -0.09
C ALA A 20 -10.85 23.28 -1.51
N PRO A 21 -10.10 22.18 -1.69
CA PRO A 21 -10.23 21.47 -2.95
C PRO A 21 -11.72 21.19 -3.12
N PRO A 22 -12.31 21.39 -4.31
CA PRO A 22 -13.63 20.86 -4.53
C PRO A 22 -13.55 19.39 -4.12
N LEU A 23 -14.41 18.98 -3.19
CA LEU A 23 -14.90 17.62 -3.09
C LEU A 23 -15.70 17.33 -4.38
N GLY A 24 -15.07 17.56 -5.53
CA GLY A 24 -15.39 16.91 -6.76
C GLY A 24 -15.02 15.48 -6.47
N ALA A 25 -16.06 14.70 -6.21
CA ALA A 25 -16.02 13.26 -6.24
C ALA A 25 -14.97 12.84 -7.28
N ILE A 26 -13.83 12.35 -6.81
CA ILE A 26 -13.09 11.34 -7.56
C ILE A 26 -14.00 10.11 -7.42
N GLN A 27 -15.12 10.16 -8.15
CA GLN A 27 -15.79 8.99 -8.65
C GLN A 27 -14.76 8.43 -9.63
N ALA A 28 -13.79 7.70 -9.09
CA ALA A 28 -13.12 6.67 -9.84
C ALA A 28 -14.23 5.67 -10.19
N GLY A 29 -14.99 6.01 -11.24
CA GLY A 29 -15.73 5.05 -12.04
C GLY A 29 -14.68 4.18 -12.72
N PHE A 30 -14.00 3.36 -11.93
CA PHE A 30 -13.42 2.14 -12.43
C PHE A 30 -14.62 1.26 -12.73
N ILE A 31 -15.06 1.35 -13.98
CA ILE A 31 -16.03 0.43 -14.57
C ILE A 31 -15.38 -0.94 -14.43
N ASP A 32 -15.75 -1.64 -13.36
CA ASP A 32 -15.39 -3.04 -13.19
C ASP A 32 -16.16 -3.81 -14.26
N LYS A 33 -15.45 -4.07 -15.36
CA LYS A 33 -15.93 -4.89 -16.44
C LYS A 33 -16.17 -6.26 -15.85
N LYS A 34 -17.45 -6.61 -15.68
CA LYS A 34 -17.99 -7.98 -15.65
C LYS A 34 -16.90 -9.04 -15.42
N CYS A 35 -16.68 -9.42 -14.16
CA CYS A 35 -15.96 -10.66 -13.85
C CYS A 35 -16.88 -11.86 -14.14
N ASP A 36 -17.34 -12.01 -15.38
CA ASP A 36 -18.12 -13.17 -15.86
C ASP A 36 -17.19 -14.38 -16.15
N LYS A 37 -15.90 -14.29 -15.80
CA LYS A 37 -14.92 -15.37 -16.01
C LYS A 37 -13.86 -15.36 -14.91
N CYS A 38 -14.21 -15.76 -13.70
CA CYS A 38 -13.28 -16.50 -12.84
C CYS A 38 -13.01 -17.89 -13.47
N LYS A 39 -12.45 -17.93 -14.69
CA LYS A 39 -11.61 -19.04 -15.14
C LYS A 39 -10.26 -18.86 -14.44
N CYS A 40 -10.27 -18.98 -13.11
CA CYS A 40 -9.05 -19.04 -12.34
C CYS A 40 -8.50 -20.44 -12.59
N SER A 41 -7.69 -20.55 -13.65
CA SER A 41 -6.83 -21.69 -13.86
C SER A 41 -5.98 -21.77 -12.60
N ILE A 42 -6.28 -22.75 -11.75
CA ILE A 42 -5.46 -23.16 -10.63
C ILE A 42 -4.11 -23.53 -11.25
N LYS A 43 -3.21 -22.56 -11.40
CA LYS A 43 -1.80 -22.85 -11.38
C LYS A 43 -1.53 -23.12 -9.91
N LEU A 44 -1.74 -24.38 -9.51
CA LEU A 44 -0.95 -24.95 -8.45
C LEU A 44 0.48 -24.61 -8.84
N TYR A 45 1.04 -23.59 -8.20
CA TYR A 45 2.47 -23.49 -8.10
C TYR A 45 2.83 -24.77 -7.34
N MET A 46 3.08 -25.84 -8.10
CA MET A 46 3.92 -26.90 -7.62
C MET A 46 5.21 -26.17 -7.30
N THR A 47 5.37 -25.85 -6.02
CA THR A 47 6.68 -25.71 -5.42
C THR A 47 7.38 -27.00 -5.77
N ASN A 48 8.08 -26.98 -6.90
CA ASN A 48 9.14 -27.92 -7.17
C ASN A 48 10.08 -27.72 -5.97
N GLN A 49 9.94 -28.59 -4.98
CA GLN A 49 10.99 -28.86 -4.00
C GLN A 49 12.11 -29.56 -4.78
N ASP A 50 12.70 -28.84 -5.73
CA ASP A 50 14.02 -29.17 -6.21
C ASP A 50 14.91 -28.92 -5.00
N ASN A 51 15.33 -30.02 -4.40
CA ASN A 51 16.09 -30.15 -3.17
C ASN A 51 17.54 -29.71 -3.41
N ASP A 52 17.71 -28.59 -4.12
CA ASP A 52 18.99 -27.96 -4.32
C ASP A 52 19.27 -27.15 -3.05
N ASN A 53 20.42 -27.44 -2.45
CA ASN A 53 20.97 -26.65 -1.35
C ASN A 53 21.40 -25.30 -1.91
N ASP A 54 20.43 -24.50 -2.33
CA ASP A 54 20.64 -23.14 -2.81
C ASP A 54 21.08 -22.33 -1.60
N GLU A 55 22.39 -22.15 -1.53
CA GLU A 55 23.03 -21.19 -0.67
C GLU A 55 22.27 -19.87 -0.81
N TYR A 56 21.60 -19.48 0.28
CA TYR A 56 20.73 -18.32 0.34
C TYR A 56 21.50 -17.08 -0.12
N ASP A 57 21.30 -16.62 -1.36
CA ASP A 57 21.84 -15.35 -1.82
C ASP A 57 20.87 -14.22 -1.43
N PRO A 58 21.23 -13.37 -0.46
CA PRO A 58 20.36 -12.28 -0.02
C PRO A 58 20.05 -11.26 -1.13
N ARG A 59 20.79 -11.27 -2.26
CA ARG A 59 20.59 -10.34 -3.38
C ARG A 59 19.34 -10.64 -4.20
N ASP A 60 18.90 -11.90 -4.26
CA ASP A 60 17.73 -12.29 -5.06
C ASP A 60 16.39 -12.00 -4.36
N ASN A 61 16.41 -11.83 -3.04
CA ASN A 61 15.20 -11.50 -2.26
C ASN A 61 14.61 -10.15 -2.64
N PHE A 62 15.45 -9.17 -2.96
CA PHE A 62 14.98 -7.85 -3.37
C PHE A 62 14.27 -7.92 -4.73
N GLY A 63 14.80 -8.69 -5.67
CA GLY A 63 14.21 -8.87 -7.00
C GLY A 63 12.86 -9.60 -6.96
N ARG A 64 12.73 -10.65 -6.12
CA ARG A 64 11.46 -11.35 -5.90
C ARG A 64 10.43 -10.45 -5.22
N SER A 65 10.83 -9.74 -4.17
CA SER A 65 9.97 -8.80 -3.45
C SER A 65 9.42 -7.72 -4.40
N LEU A 66 10.27 -7.10 -5.22
CA LEU A 66 9.87 -6.06 -6.18
C LEU A 66 8.88 -6.55 -7.25
N ARG A 67 9.00 -7.80 -7.73
CA ARG A 67 8.03 -8.36 -8.68
C ARG A 67 6.66 -8.58 -8.05
N GLY A 68 6.63 -9.04 -6.80
CA GLY A 68 5.39 -9.13 -6.02
C GLY A 68 4.76 -7.74 -5.84
N PHE A 69 5.57 -6.75 -5.47
CA PHE A 69 5.11 -5.37 -5.27
C PHE A 69 4.42 -4.77 -6.50
N GLN A 70 4.93 -4.96 -7.72
CA GLN A 70 4.30 -4.38 -8.91
C GLN A 70 2.91 -4.97 -9.20
N SER A 71 2.70 -6.24 -8.87
CA SER A 71 1.43 -6.92 -9.12
C SER A 71 0.41 -6.65 -8.02
N SER A 72 0.86 -6.57 -6.76
CA SER A 72 -0.01 -6.36 -5.60
C SER A 72 -0.27 -4.88 -5.30
N ALA A 73 0.60 -3.94 -5.68
CA ALA A 73 0.46 -2.51 -5.33
C ALA A 73 -0.74 -1.81 -5.97
N LEU A 74 -1.34 -2.39 -7.02
CA LEU A 74 -2.50 -1.80 -7.71
C LEU A 74 -3.81 -2.53 -7.41
N LYS A 75 -3.78 -3.73 -6.83
CA LYS A 75 -4.99 -4.50 -6.56
C LYS A 75 -5.55 -4.17 -5.17
N THR A 76 -6.88 -4.13 -5.08
CA THR A 76 -7.62 -4.09 -3.80
C THR A 76 -7.87 -5.49 -3.28
N VAL A 77 -8.03 -6.44 -4.20
CA VAL A 77 -8.17 -7.88 -3.97
C VAL A 77 -6.85 -8.48 -3.51
N ILE A 78 -6.87 -9.31 -2.47
CA ILE A 78 -5.70 -10.07 -2.03
C ILE A 78 -5.75 -11.46 -2.65
N GLU A 79 -4.74 -11.82 -3.45
CA GLU A 79 -4.61 -13.14 -4.08
C GLU A 79 -3.48 -13.96 -3.44
N THR A 80 -3.48 -15.27 -3.66
CA THR A 80 -2.32 -16.11 -3.32
C THR A 80 -1.09 -15.70 -4.14
N GLY A 81 0.06 -15.53 -3.48
CA GLY A 81 1.31 -15.04 -4.04
C GLY A 81 1.52 -13.53 -3.88
N ASP A 82 0.53 -12.80 -3.34
CA ASP A 82 0.68 -11.38 -3.06
C ASP A 82 1.52 -11.12 -1.80
N THR A 83 2.21 -9.98 -1.80
CA THR A 83 2.92 -9.48 -0.62
C THR A 83 2.01 -8.57 0.18
N ILE A 84 1.77 -8.91 1.44
CA ILE A 84 0.93 -8.14 2.37
C ILE A 84 1.76 -7.61 3.54
N VAL A 85 1.25 -6.56 4.18
CA VAL A 85 1.86 -5.95 5.37
C VAL A 85 0.96 -6.19 6.59
N CYS A 86 1.57 -6.56 7.71
CA CYS A 86 0.85 -6.81 8.97
C CYS A 86 0.78 -5.54 9.83
N LYS A 87 -0.40 -5.19 10.34
CA LYS A 87 -0.59 -4.05 11.26
C LYS A 87 -0.47 -4.43 12.73
N GLN A 88 -0.73 -5.69 13.07
CA GLN A 88 -0.62 -6.17 14.44
C GLN A 88 0.49 -7.21 14.51
N SER A 89 1.24 -7.18 15.61
CA SER A 89 2.28 -8.17 15.89
C SER A 89 1.71 -9.34 16.69
N ILE A 90 2.09 -10.55 16.32
CA ILE A 90 1.78 -11.79 17.02
C ILE A 90 3.11 -12.52 17.27
N PRO A 91 3.82 -12.19 18.37
CA PRO A 91 5.17 -12.72 18.61
C PRO A 91 5.22 -14.23 18.79
N SER A 92 4.14 -14.86 19.27
CA SER A 92 4.04 -16.33 19.41
C SER A 92 4.14 -17.06 18.07
N LEU A 93 3.81 -16.37 16.99
CA LEU A 93 3.84 -16.86 15.62
C LEU A 93 5.00 -16.26 14.82
N ALA A 94 5.91 -15.53 15.46
CA ALA A 94 6.98 -14.75 14.81
C ALA A 94 6.46 -13.78 13.74
N ILE A 95 5.26 -13.21 13.94
CA ILE A 95 4.70 -12.17 13.08
C ILE A 95 4.95 -10.81 13.72
N TYR A 96 5.71 -9.98 13.02
CA TYR A 96 6.06 -8.62 13.43
C TYR A 96 5.23 -7.58 12.67
N GLU A 97 4.92 -6.48 13.36
CA GLU A 97 4.25 -5.32 12.79
C GLU A 97 5.13 -4.65 11.72
N ASN A 98 4.50 -4.11 10.67
CA ASN A 98 5.17 -3.43 9.54
C ASN A 98 6.14 -4.31 8.75
N ALA A 99 6.17 -5.61 9.01
CA ALA A 99 6.89 -6.58 8.18
C ALA A 99 6.00 -7.06 7.03
N SER A 100 6.64 -7.35 5.90
CA SER A 100 6.00 -7.89 4.70
C SER A 100 6.05 -9.42 4.67
N TYR A 101 4.94 -10.05 4.34
CA TYR A 101 4.81 -11.50 4.20
C TYR A 101 4.17 -11.85 2.86
N GLU A 102 4.53 -12.99 2.31
CA GLU A 102 3.92 -13.55 1.10
C GLU A 102 2.74 -14.45 1.49
N VAL A 103 1.63 -14.30 0.77
CA VAL A 103 0.43 -15.12 0.96
C VAL A 103 0.61 -16.45 0.24
N VAL A 104 0.76 -17.55 0.97
CA VAL A 104 0.93 -18.88 0.36
C VAL A 104 -0.41 -19.51 -0.03
N SER A 105 -1.38 -19.48 0.89
CA SER A 105 -2.70 -20.05 0.65
C SER A 105 -3.77 -19.32 1.45
N ILE A 106 -4.98 -19.34 0.90
CA ILE A 106 -6.17 -18.76 1.52
C ILE A 106 -7.22 -19.87 1.57
N TYR A 107 -7.84 -20.07 2.73
CA TYR A 107 -8.94 -21.02 2.84
C TYR A 107 -9.96 -20.59 3.87
N ALA A 108 -11.22 -20.92 3.59
CA ALA A 108 -12.31 -20.81 4.55
C ALA A 108 -12.48 -22.16 5.25
N GLN A 109 -12.62 -22.11 6.57
CA GLN A 109 -12.90 -23.30 7.38
C GLN A 109 -14.30 -23.16 7.97
N SER A 110 -15.15 -24.13 7.71
CA SER A 110 -16.50 -24.23 8.27
C SER A 110 -16.65 -25.54 9.04
N PHE A 111 -17.47 -25.51 10.09
CA PHE A 111 -17.89 -26.72 10.78
C PHE A 111 -19.24 -27.14 10.20
N ASN A 112 -19.30 -28.33 9.58
CA ASN A 112 -20.54 -28.88 9.06
C ASN A 112 -21.22 -29.69 10.17
N GLU A 113 -22.40 -29.24 10.60
CA GLU A 113 -23.13 -29.87 11.71
C GLU A 113 -23.68 -31.26 11.35
N GLU A 114 -23.95 -31.52 10.07
CA GLU A 114 -24.51 -32.79 9.61
C GLU A 114 -23.46 -33.90 9.61
N THR A 115 -22.25 -33.60 9.12
CA THR A 115 -21.15 -34.57 9.03
C THR A 115 -20.28 -34.59 10.29
N GLN A 116 -20.44 -33.60 11.18
CA GLN A 116 -19.59 -33.33 12.34
C GLN A 116 -18.10 -33.23 11.99
N GLN A 117 -17.80 -32.83 10.76
CA GLN A 117 -16.43 -32.68 10.26
C GLN A 117 -16.14 -31.22 9.92
N VAL A 118 -14.86 -30.87 10.00
CA VAL A 118 -14.40 -29.54 9.64
C VAL A 118 -14.03 -29.53 8.17
N GLU A 119 -14.81 -28.82 7.37
CA GLU A 119 -14.60 -28.68 5.94
C GLU A 119 -13.67 -27.49 5.67
N LYS A 120 -12.67 -27.71 4.81
CA LYS A 120 -11.74 -26.68 4.35
C LYS A 120 -12.01 -26.40 2.89
N GLN A 121 -12.46 -25.20 2.59
CA GLN A 121 -12.68 -24.73 1.23
C GLN A 121 -11.53 -23.81 0.84
N MET A 122 -10.72 -24.24 -0.13
CA MET A 122 -9.65 -23.41 -0.68
C MET A 122 -10.23 -22.25 -1.47
N MET A 123 -9.64 -21.07 -1.30
CA MET A 123 -10.02 -19.85 -2.00
C MET A 123 -8.79 -19.26 -2.69
N ASN A 124 -9.03 -18.55 -3.80
CA ASN A 124 -7.94 -17.94 -4.58
C ASN A 124 -7.72 -16.47 -4.20
N CYS A 125 -8.78 -15.79 -3.74
CA CYS A 125 -8.77 -14.38 -3.43
C CYS A 125 -9.62 -14.06 -2.19
N ILE A 126 -9.29 -12.95 -1.55
CA ILE A 126 -10.07 -12.31 -0.50
C ILE A 126 -10.52 -10.96 -1.04
N ASP A 127 -11.83 -10.83 -1.28
CA ASP A 127 -12.50 -9.55 -1.51
C ASP A 127 -13.39 -9.19 -0.32
N GLU A 128 -13.62 -7.90 -0.10
CA GLU A 128 -14.61 -7.43 0.87
C GLU A 128 -15.99 -8.06 0.59
N ASP A 129 -16.36 -8.19 -0.69
CA ASP A 129 -17.59 -8.83 -1.13
C ASP A 129 -17.55 -10.37 -1.01
N SER A 130 -16.36 -10.97 -0.99
CA SER A 130 -16.23 -12.42 -0.80
C SER A 130 -16.78 -12.84 0.55
N SER A 131 -16.59 -12.01 1.59
CA SER A 131 -17.11 -12.28 2.93
C SER A 131 -18.64 -12.48 2.97
N ALA A 132 -19.38 -11.83 2.06
CA ALA A 132 -20.83 -11.97 1.95
C ALA A 132 -21.27 -13.31 1.32
N ASN A 133 -20.40 -13.95 0.54
CA ASN A 133 -20.67 -15.23 -0.11
C ASN A 133 -20.25 -16.43 0.75
N LEU A 134 -19.62 -16.20 1.90
CA LEU A 134 -19.21 -17.26 2.81
C LEU A 134 -20.42 -17.77 3.62
N PRO A 135 -20.53 -19.09 3.87
CA PRO A 135 -21.57 -19.61 4.74
C PRO A 135 -21.44 -19.00 6.14
N SER A 136 -22.57 -18.69 6.78
CA SER A 136 -22.72 -17.80 7.94
C SER A 136 -21.95 -18.18 9.22
N LYS A 137 -21.16 -19.27 9.20
CA LYS A 137 -20.32 -19.76 10.31
C LYS A 137 -18.89 -20.12 9.88
N SER A 138 -18.49 -19.76 8.67
CA SER A 138 -17.13 -20.03 8.20
C SER A 138 -16.17 -18.95 8.67
N LYS A 139 -14.96 -19.34 9.03
CA LYS A 139 -13.86 -18.45 9.40
C LYS A 139 -12.79 -18.52 8.34
N LEU A 140 -12.26 -17.35 7.96
CA LEU A 140 -11.21 -17.24 6.96
C LEU A 140 -9.85 -17.39 7.63
N TYR A 141 -8.99 -18.20 7.03
CA TYR A 141 -7.61 -18.36 7.42
C TYR A 141 -6.70 -18.11 6.23
N ILE A 142 -5.53 -17.55 6.51
CA ILE A 142 -4.50 -17.26 5.54
C ILE A 142 -3.19 -17.86 6.02
N SER A 143 -2.42 -18.42 5.11
CA SER A 143 -1.08 -18.92 5.37
C SER A 143 -0.07 -17.90 4.87
N LEU A 144 0.74 -17.37 5.78
CA LEU A 144 1.75 -16.35 5.53
C LEU A 144 3.15 -16.96 5.62
N PHE A 145 4.03 -16.51 4.74
CA PHE A 145 5.43 -16.92 4.72
C PHE A 145 6.33 -15.70 4.61
N SER A 146 7.42 -15.69 5.39
CA SER A 146 8.51 -14.75 5.21
C SER A 146 9.82 -15.51 5.36
N PRO A 147 10.72 -15.49 4.36
CA PRO A 147 11.99 -16.22 4.43
C PRO A 147 12.92 -15.69 5.54
N VAL A 148 12.65 -14.50 6.07
CA VAL A 148 13.43 -13.88 7.15
C VAL A 148 12.97 -14.35 8.53
N HIS A 149 11.67 -14.62 8.70
CA HIS A 149 11.06 -14.88 10.01
C HIS A 149 10.57 -16.31 10.20
N HIS A 150 10.30 -17.03 9.10
CA HIS A 150 9.65 -18.33 9.12
C HIS A 150 10.38 -19.33 8.23
N THR A 151 10.61 -20.53 8.77
CA THR A 151 11.05 -21.68 7.97
C THR A 151 9.86 -22.35 7.28
N GLU A 152 8.69 -22.33 7.92
CA GLU A 152 7.45 -22.94 7.42
C GLU A 152 6.31 -21.92 7.39
N PRO A 153 5.34 -22.03 6.46
CA PRO A 153 4.20 -21.12 6.39
C PRO A 153 3.33 -21.17 7.65
N VAL A 154 2.96 -20.00 8.17
CA VAL A 154 2.18 -19.86 9.40
C VAL A 154 0.74 -19.53 9.07
N VAL A 155 -0.20 -20.25 9.67
CA VAL A 155 -1.64 -20.02 9.50
C VAL A 155 -2.14 -19.01 10.53
N VAL A 156 -2.84 -17.99 10.07
CA VAL A 156 -3.42 -16.92 10.89
C VAL A 156 -4.80 -16.51 10.39
N SER A 157 -5.59 -15.86 11.25
CA SER A 157 -6.80 -15.18 10.82
C SER A 157 -6.46 -13.76 10.34
N PRO A 158 -7.09 -13.27 9.27
CA PRO A 158 -6.79 -11.94 8.72
C PRO A 158 -7.15 -10.80 9.68
N GLU A 159 -8.15 -11.02 10.54
CA GLU A 159 -8.62 -10.06 11.54
C GLU A 159 -7.60 -9.87 12.68
N GLU A 160 -6.94 -10.95 13.12
CA GLU A 160 -5.92 -10.87 14.18
C GLU A 160 -4.67 -10.12 13.74
N VAL A 161 -4.27 -10.29 12.47
CA VAL A 161 -3.05 -9.67 11.94
C VAL A 161 -3.29 -8.24 11.46
N GLY A 162 -4.56 -7.87 11.22
CA GLY A 162 -4.92 -6.58 10.64
C GLY A 162 -4.31 -6.40 9.26
N LEU A 163 -4.66 -7.31 8.33
CA LEU A 163 -4.09 -7.28 6.98
C LEU A 163 -4.42 -5.95 6.29
N THR A 164 -3.39 -5.32 5.76
CA THR A 164 -3.51 -4.09 4.97
C THR A 164 -2.84 -4.29 3.62
N THR A 165 -3.48 -3.84 2.55
CA THR A 165 -2.85 -3.86 1.24
C THR A 165 -1.77 -2.79 1.18
N VAL A 166 -0.64 -3.08 0.52
CA VAL A 166 0.43 -2.09 0.29
C VAL A 166 -0.13 -0.82 -0.33
N ARG A 167 -1.13 -0.95 -1.22
CA ARG A 167 -1.80 0.18 -1.86
C ARG A 167 -2.43 1.14 -0.85
N SER A 168 -3.13 0.61 0.15
CA SER A 168 -3.79 1.44 1.16
C SER A 168 -2.77 2.20 2.02
N GLU A 169 -1.66 1.54 2.38
CA GLU A 169 -0.56 2.17 3.11
C GLU A 169 0.16 3.22 2.27
N LEU A 170 0.44 2.92 0.99
CA LEU A 170 1.05 3.85 0.07
C LEU A 170 0.14 5.05 -0.19
N GLY A 171 -1.18 4.84 -0.28
CA GLY A 171 -2.16 5.90 -0.43
C GLY A 171 -2.17 6.83 0.79
N ASN A 172 -2.13 6.26 1.99
CA ASN A 172 -2.05 7.02 3.24
C ASN A 172 -0.72 7.81 3.33
N ALA A 173 0.40 7.17 3.01
CA ALA A 173 1.71 7.80 2.97
C ALA A 173 1.77 8.94 1.92
N ALA A 174 1.19 8.73 0.74
CA ALA A 174 1.12 9.75 -0.31
C ALA A 174 0.28 10.95 0.13
N LEU A 175 -0.85 10.71 0.81
CA LEU A 175 -1.71 11.77 1.34
C LEU A 175 -0.97 12.61 2.40
N LEU A 176 -0.21 11.96 3.28
CA LEU A 176 0.64 12.65 4.26
C LEU A 176 1.79 13.43 3.61
N ALA A 177 2.25 13.02 2.42
CA ALA A 177 3.32 13.70 1.68
C ALA A 177 2.84 14.96 0.93
N VAL A 178 1.53 15.12 0.67
CA VAL A 178 0.98 16.24 -0.13
C VAL A 178 1.43 17.63 0.37
N PRO A 179 1.40 17.95 1.68
CA PRO A 179 1.87 19.25 2.17
C PRO A 179 3.37 19.48 1.91
N GLY A 180 4.18 18.43 1.99
CA GLY A 180 5.61 18.51 1.66
C GLY A 180 5.84 18.82 0.18
N PHE A 181 5.13 18.12 -0.71
CA PHE A 181 5.19 18.37 -2.15
C PHE A 181 4.72 19.78 -2.51
N PHE A 182 3.73 20.33 -1.82
CA PHE A 182 3.32 21.72 -2.00
C PHE A 182 4.49 22.69 -1.77
N TRP A 183 5.25 22.54 -0.69
CA TRP A 183 6.41 23.40 -0.41
C TRP A 183 7.54 23.22 -1.42
N ILE A 184 7.80 22.00 -1.86
CA ILE A 184 8.79 21.72 -2.91
C ILE A 184 8.39 22.43 -4.21
N PHE A 185 7.10 22.38 -4.58
CA PHE A 185 6.59 23.05 -5.77
C PHE A 185 6.73 24.57 -5.68
N VAL A 186 6.38 25.16 -4.53
CA VAL A 186 6.55 26.59 -4.28
C VAL A 186 8.03 26.99 -4.38
N ALA A 187 8.93 26.27 -3.71
CA ALA A 187 10.36 26.52 -3.74
C ALA A 187 10.94 26.41 -5.17
N SER A 188 10.52 25.39 -5.93
CA SER A 188 10.88 25.19 -7.33
C SER A 188 10.42 26.36 -8.21
N THR A 189 9.20 26.86 -8.00
CA THR A 189 8.67 28.01 -8.72
C THR A 189 9.49 29.28 -8.44
N PHE A 190 9.80 29.56 -7.17
CA PHE A 190 10.66 30.68 -6.79
C PHE A 190 12.06 30.55 -7.39
N TYR A 191 12.64 29.35 -7.36
CA TYR A 191 13.94 29.06 -7.96
C TYR A 191 13.96 29.40 -9.45
N ASN A 192 12.97 28.92 -10.22
CA ASN A 192 12.88 29.17 -11.65
C ASN A 192 12.70 30.67 -11.96
N ILE A 193 11.79 31.36 -11.26
CA ILE A 193 11.57 32.80 -11.45
C ILE A 193 12.83 33.62 -11.11
N TYR A 194 13.54 33.25 -10.05
CA TYR A 194 14.78 33.94 -9.66
C TYR A 194 15.88 33.75 -10.72
N HIS A 195 16.06 32.51 -11.17
CA HIS A 195 17.07 32.16 -12.16
C HIS A 195 16.85 32.86 -13.50
N GLU A 196 15.59 32.94 -13.97
CA GLU A 196 15.23 33.66 -15.20
C GLU A 196 15.53 35.17 -15.12
N ARG A 197 15.35 35.79 -13.94
CA ARG A 197 15.53 37.25 -13.78
C ARG A 197 16.97 37.69 -13.56
N THR A 198 17.74 36.91 -12.81
CA THR A 198 19.10 37.30 -12.42
C THR A 198 20.18 36.62 -13.25
N GLY A 199 19.86 35.51 -13.93
CA GLY A 199 20.84 34.68 -14.63
C GLY A 199 21.86 34.02 -13.70
N GLY A 200 21.74 34.20 -12.38
CA GLY A 200 22.65 33.71 -11.35
C GLY A 200 22.15 32.40 -10.72
N SER A 201 23.07 31.63 -10.15
CA SER A 201 22.74 30.45 -9.33
C SER A 201 22.32 30.86 -7.92
N PHE A 202 21.54 30.01 -7.23
CA PHE A 202 21.06 30.29 -5.86
C PHE A 202 22.21 30.53 -4.86
N SER A 203 23.40 29.98 -5.13
CA SER A 203 24.61 30.20 -4.34
C SER A 203 25.11 31.66 -4.40
N ASP A 204 24.92 32.36 -5.52
CA ASP A 204 25.31 33.79 -5.63
C ASP A 204 24.44 34.67 -4.72
N ALA A 205 23.16 34.31 -4.55
CA ALA A 205 22.24 35.02 -3.66
C ALA A 205 22.62 34.88 -2.19
N PHE A 206 23.20 33.72 -1.80
CA PHE A 206 23.49 33.40 -0.40
C PHE A 206 24.91 33.79 0.01
N TRP A 207 25.88 33.73 -0.91
CA TRP A 207 27.28 34.04 -0.63
C TRP A 207 27.77 35.38 -1.17
N GLY A 208 26.87 36.19 -1.74
CA GLY A 208 27.02 37.62 -1.92
C GLY A 208 28.40 38.04 -2.42
N ARG A 209 28.56 38.03 -3.75
CA ARG A 209 29.66 38.75 -4.38
C ARG A 209 29.17 40.06 -4.97
#